data_AF-A0AAU6DD84-F1
#
_entry.id   AF-A0AAU6DD84-F1
#
_cell.length_a   1.000
_cell.length_b   1.000
_cell.length_c   1.000
_cell.angle_alpha   90.00
_cell.angle_beta   90.00
_cell.angle_gamma   90.00
#
_symmetry.space_group_name_H-M   'P 1'
#
loop_
_entity.id
_entity.type
_entity.pdbx_description
1 polymer ?
#
loop_
_entity_poly.entity_id
_entity_poly.type
_entity_poly.pdbx_seq_one_letter_code
_entity_poly.pdbx_strand_id
1 'polypeptide(L)'
;MSRSRIAPVWLGRRGDPVRYTLLATLCHVRRTEIADSLINLFIQLVQKINTRAEKKVEGEFVKELKKVRGKEGMMLRVAEAGLAEPAGTVRKVIFPVVGKKTLKALAAEAVANDARYKARIRTVLRSSYSNHWRRMLSPLLSVLELKCNNTAYRPVMDAIDLLKRYLDQPIKDGGCFDEAERVPLDGVVPEQ
;
A
#
# COMPACT_ATOMS: atom_id res chain seq x y z
N MET A 1 1.36 34.28 -1.70
CA MET A 1 1.61 34.81 -0.34
C MET A 1 3.10 34.75 -0.06
N SER A 2 3.73 35.89 0.15
CA SER A 2 5.17 36.04 0.36
C SER A 2 5.59 35.43 1.70
N ARG A 3 6.45 34.40 1.69
CA ARG A 3 7.09 33.85 2.89
C ARG A 3 8.16 34.82 3.38
N SER A 4 7.77 35.73 4.27
CA SER A 4 8.71 36.61 4.97
C SER A 4 9.67 35.78 5.84
N ARG A 5 10.91 35.62 5.37
CA ARG A 5 12.02 35.10 6.18
C ARG A 5 12.33 36.14 7.26
N ILE A 6 11.78 35.95 8.46
CA ILE A 6 12.22 36.70 9.64
C ILE A 6 13.63 36.21 9.96
N ALA A 7 14.65 36.98 9.56
CA ALA A 7 16.04 36.63 9.87
C ALA A 7 16.27 36.77 11.39
N PRO A 8 16.95 35.80 12.03
CA PRO A 8 17.12 35.77 13.49
C PRO A 8 17.85 36.99 14.06
N VAL A 9 18.63 37.70 13.23
CA VAL A 9 19.39 38.91 13.61
C VAL A 9 18.49 40.09 14.04
N TRP A 10 17.23 40.15 13.57
CA TRP A 10 16.28 41.22 13.93
C TRP A 10 15.56 40.99 15.26
N LEU A 11 15.74 39.82 15.89
CA LEU A 11 15.18 39.54 17.21
C LEU A 11 16.00 40.22 18.31
N GLY A 12 17.31 40.42 18.11
CA GLY A 12 18.23 40.99 19.10
C GLY A 12 18.02 42.47 19.46
N ARG A 13 17.01 43.15 18.87
CA ARG A 13 16.71 44.58 19.11
C ARG A 13 15.36 44.85 19.77
N ARG A 14 14.56 43.82 20.11
CA ARG A 14 13.22 43.96 20.72
C ARG A 14 13.23 43.78 22.24
N GLY A 15 12.18 44.15 22.98
CA GLY A 15 12.07 43.78 24.41
C GLY A 15 11.89 42.26 24.59
N ASP A 16 12.36 41.71 25.70
CA ASP A 16 12.38 40.26 25.96
C ASP A 16 11.03 39.54 25.73
N PRO A 17 9.86 40.09 26.14
CA PRO A 17 8.56 39.46 25.88
C PRO A 17 8.26 39.27 24.38
N VAL A 18 8.63 40.26 23.55
CA VAL A 18 8.40 40.22 22.10
C VAL A 18 9.38 39.26 21.43
N ARG A 19 10.62 39.13 21.95
CA ARG A 19 11.57 38.14 21.44
C ARG A 19 11.10 36.72 21.70
N TYR A 20 10.68 36.42 22.92
CA TYR A 20 10.26 35.07 23.30
C TYR A 20 9.01 34.63 22.56
N THR A 21 8.02 35.52 22.40
CA THR A 21 6.81 35.23 21.61
C THR A 21 7.12 34.96 20.14
N LEU A 22 8.02 35.73 19.52
CA LEU A 22 8.43 35.50 18.13
C LEU A 22 9.27 34.22 17.96
N LEU A 23 10.14 33.90 18.91
CA LEU A 23 10.87 32.63 18.90
C LEU A 23 9.92 31.44 19.08
N ALA A 24 8.97 31.53 20.02
CA ALA A 24 7.98 30.49 20.25
C ALA A 24 7.11 30.24 19.01
N THR A 25 6.63 31.31 18.36
CA THR A 25 5.84 31.19 17.12
C THR A 25 6.67 30.62 15.97
N LEU A 26 7.93 31.04 15.80
CA LEU A 26 8.84 30.47 14.81
C LEU A 26 9.08 28.97 15.06
N CYS A 27 9.38 28.58 16.30
CA CYS A 27 9.57 27.17 16.67
C CYS A 27 8.31 26.34 16.43
N HIS A 28 7.13 26.89 16.71
CA HIS A 28 5.87 26.23 16.45
C HIS A 28 5.65 25.98 14.95
N VAL A 29 5.80 27.02 14.11
CA VAL A 29 5.65 26.92 12.65
C VAL A 29 6.67 25.95 12.05
N ARG A 30 7.93 26.00 12.52
CA ARG A 30 8.94 25.05 12.04
C ARG A 30 8.63 23.61 12.44
N ARG A 31 8.11 23.39 13.64
CA ARG A 31 7.70 22.05 14.09
C ARG A 31 6.59 21.49 13.19
N THR A 32 5.58 22.29 12.86
CA THR A 32 4.48 21.85 11.99
C THR A 32 4.97 21.55 10.57
N GLU A 33 5.82 22.41 9.99
CA GLU A 33 6.41 22.16 8.66
C GLU A 33 7.23 20.86 8.60
N ILE A 34 8.00 20.58 9.66
CA ILE A 34 8.79 19.35 9.77
C ILE A 34 7.86 18.14 9.90
N ALA A 35 6.81 18.22 10.73
CA ALA A 35 5.83 17.15 10.89
C ALA A 35 5.11 16.83 9.57
N ASP A 36 4.64 17.85 8.85
CA ASP A 36 4.00 17.69 7.54
C ASP A 36 4.93 17.01 6.53
N SER A 37 6.21 17.42 6.51
CA SER A 37 7.22 16.83 5.63
C SER A 37 7.49 15.36 5.96
N LEU A 38 7.56 15.02 7.26
CA LEU A 38 7.74 13.65 7.72
C LEU A 38 6.53 12.76 7.38
N ILE A 39 5.32 13.27 7.55
CA ILE A 39 4.08 12.56 7.18
C ILE A 39 4.03 12.31 5.67
N ASN A 40 4.37 13.31 4.86
CA ASN A 40 4.44 13.15 3.41
C ASN A 40 5.48 12.10 3.00
N LEU A 41 6.65 12.11 3.64
CA LEU A 41 7.67 11.08 3.41
C LEU A 41 7.15 9.69 3.78
N PHE A 42 6.45 9.56 4.91
CA PHE A 42 5.84 8.30 5.34
C PHE A 42 4.83 7.77 4.33
N ILE A 43 3.93 8.63 3.84
CA ILE A 43 2.91 8.25 2.84
C ILE A 43 3.59 7.78 1.54
N GLN A 44 4.57 8.54 1.03
CA GLN A 44 5.30 8.17 -0.18
C GLN A 44 6.04 6.84 -0.01
N LEU A 45 6.61 6.62 1.17
CA LEU A 45 7.31 5.39 1.52
C LEU A 45 6.33 4.21 1.45
N VAL A 46 5.19 4.27 2.15
CA VAL A 46 4.16 3.20 2.11
C VAL A 46 3.68 2.92 0.67
N GLN A 47 3.38 3.95 -0.12
CA GLN A 47 2.97 3.80 -1.52
C GLN A 47 4.05 3.13 -2.38
N LYS A 48 5.32 3.46 -2.14
CA LYS A 48 6.45 2.85 -2.85
C LYS A 48 6.61 1.36 -2.52
N ILE A 49 6.19 0.88 -1.34
CA ILE A 49 6.13 -0.56 -1.03
C ILE A 49 5.18 -1.24 -1.98
N ASN A 50 3.93 -0.76 -1.97
CA ASN A 50 2.82 -1.42 -2.63
C ASN A 50 3.07 -1.49 -4.13
N THR A 51 3.41 -0.35 -4.72
CA THR A 51 3.72 -0.27 -6.15
C THR A 51 4.91 -1.13 -6.55
N ARG A 52 5.95 -1.25 -5.71
CA ARG A 52 7.11 -2.12 -6.01
C ARG A 52 6.75 -3.60 -5.91
N ALA A 53 5.95 -3.98 -4.92
CA ALA A 53 5.48 -5.36 -4.77
C ALA A 53 4.60 -5.78 -5.95
N GLU A 54 3.63 -4.93 -6.32
CA GLU A 54 2.76 -5.10 -7.49
C GLU A 54 3.58 -5.26 -8.77
N LYS A 55 4.46 -4.30 -9.08
CA LYS A 55 5.30 -4.36 -10.30
C LYS A 55 6.19 -5.61 -10.36
N LYS A 56 6.71 -6.06 -9.21
CA LYS A 56 7.52 -7.28 -9.17
C LYS A 56 6.68 -8.51 -9.52
N VAL A 57 5.49 -8.62 -8.95
CA VAL A 57 4.59 -9.75 -9.21
C VAL A 57 4.03 -9.69 -10.63
N GLU A 58 3.61 -8.53 -11.11
CA GLU A 58 3.16 -8.32 -12.49
C GLU A 58 4.25 -8.75 -13.48
N GLY A 59 5.50 -8.36 -13.25
CA GLY A 59 6.63 -8.80 -14.08
C GLY A 59 6.87 -10.32 -14.07
N GLU A 60 6.68 -10.99 -12.93
CA GLU A 60 6.74 -12.46 -12.83
C GLU A 60 5.55 -13.12 -13.57
N PHE A 61 4.34 -12.60 -13.39
CA PHE A 61 3.12 -13.10 -14.02
C PHE A 61 3.15 -12.95 -15.54
N VAL A 62 3.58 -11.80 -16.06
CA VAL A 62 3.74 -11.58 -17.49
C VAL A 62 4.77 -12.56 -18.08
N LYS A 63 5.84 -12.87 -17.35
CA LYS A 63 6.82 -13.89 -17.78
C LYS A 63 6.22 -15.30 -17.79
N GLU A 64 5.39 -15.66 -16.81
CA GLU A 64 4.67 -16.94 -16.79
C GLU A 64 3.68 -17.03 -17.97
N LEU A 65 2.91 -15.98 -18.23
CA LEU A 65 1.95 -15.92 -19.34
C LEU A 65 2.63 -16.01 -20.71
N LYS A 66 3.76 -15.31 -20.92
CA LYS A 66 4.53 -15.40 -22.16
C LYS A 66 5.02 -16.82 -22.49
N LYS A 67 5.16 -17.71 -21.49
CA LYS A 67 5.50 -19.13 -21.71
C LYS A 67 4.31 -19.93 -22.24
N VAL A 68 3.08 -19.50 -22.01
CA VAL A 68 1.85 -20.18 -22.41
C VAL A 68 1.30 -19.57 -23.70
N ARG A 69 2.08 -19.68 -24.80
CA ARG A 69 1.75 -19.11 -26.12
C ARG A 69 0.40 -19.53 -26.71
N GLY A 70 -0.22 -20.62 -26.23
CA GLY A 70 -1.48 -21.14 -26.79
C GLY A 70 -2.75 -20.35 -26.42
N LYS A 71 -2.71 -19.53 -25.36
CA LYS A 71 -3.92 -18.85 -24.84
C LYS A 71 -4.27 -17.56 -25.59
N GLU A 72 -3.27 -16.86 -26.08
CA GLU A 72 -3.45 -15.63 -26.86
C GLU A 72 -4.24 -15.90 -28.15
N GLY A 73 -3.92 -17.00 -28.85
CA GLY A 73 -4.66 -17.40 -30.06
C GLY A 73 -6.12 -17.76 -29.80
N MET A 74 -6.45 -18.28 -28.60
CA MET A 74 -7.83 -18.58 -28.23
C MET A 74 -8.63 -17.31 -27.91
N MET A 75 -8.03 -16.36 -27.19
CA MET A 75 -8.64 -15.04 -26.93
C MET A 75 -8.89 -14.26 -28.23
N LEU A 76 -7.94 -14.32 -29.15
CA LEU A 76 -8.03 -13.64 -30.45
C LEU A 76 -9.22 -14.18 -31.26
N ARG A 77 -9.39 -15.50 -31.32
CA ARG A 77 -10.55 -16.13 -31.97
C ARG A 77 -11.89 -15.75 -31.33
N VAL A 78 -11.95 -15.62 -30.00
CA VAL A 78 -13.16 -15.16 -29.29
C VAL A 78 -13.47 -13.71 -29.64
N ALA A 79 -12.45 -12.85 -29.66
CA ALA A 79 -12.60 -11.44 -30.02
C ALA A 79 -13.06 -11.27 -31.47
N GLU A 80 -12.44 -11.99 -32.42
CA GLU A 80 -12.84 -12.00 -33.84
C GLU A 80 -14.28 -12.46 -34.02
N ALA A 81 -14.68 -13.54 -33.35
CA ALA A 81 -16.05 -14.05 -33.42
C ALA A 81 -17.06 -13.04 -32.86
N GLY A 82 -16.75 -12.40 -31.74
CA GLY A 82 -17.61 -11.36 -31.15
C GLY A 82 -17.72 -10.10 -32.00
N LEU A 83 -16.65 -9.71 -32.69
CA LEU A 83 -16.65 -8.57 -33.61
C LEU A 83 -17.39 -8.88 -34.92
N ALA A 84 -17.31 -10.12 -35.41
CA ALA A 84 -17.99 -10.54 -36.63
C ALA A 84 -19.53 -10.54 -36.48
N GLU A 85 -20.04 -10.95 -35.32
CA GLU A 85 -21.49 -10.96 -35.07
C GLU A 85 -21.84 -10.43 -33.66
N PRO A 86 -21.85 -9.09 -33.47
CA PRO A 86 -21.99 -8.48 -32.14
C PRO A 86 -23.39 -8.63 -31.53
N ALA A 87 -24.42 -8.80 -32.36
CA ALA A 87 -25.80 -9.04 -31.91
C ALA A 87 -26.10 -10.53 -31.64
N GLY A 88 -25.17 -11.42 -31.99
CA GLY A 88 -25.36 -12.85 -31.86
C GLY A 88 -25.22 -13.34 -30.41
N THR A 89 -25.97 -14.37 -30.04
CA THR A 89 -25.88 -14.95 -28.69
C THR A 89 -24.56 -15.72 -28.52
N VAL A 90 -23.97 -15.69 -27.32
CA VAL A 90 -22.75 -16.45 -26.95
C VAL A 90 -22.81 -17.92 -27.38
N ARG A 91 -23.99 -18.55 -27.29
CA ARG A 91 -24.21 -19.95 -27.69
C ARG A 91 -24.00 -20.19 -29.19
N LYS A 92 -24.35 -19.21 -30.04
CA LYS A 92 -24.23 -19.31 -31.50
C LYS A 92 -22.88 -18.82 -32.01
N VAL A 93 -22.31 -17.79 -31.39
CA VAL A 93 -21.11 -17.11 -31.90
C VAL A 93 -19.83 -17.62 -31.25
N ILE A 94 -19.81 -17.79 -29.92
CA ILE A 94 -18.57 -18.02 -29.16
C ILE A 94 -18.37 -19.51 -28.82
N PHE A 95 -19.43 -20.24 -28.48
CA PHE A 95 -19.33 -21.66 -28.14
C PHE A 95 -18.80 -22.56 -29.27
N PRO A 96 -19.14 -22.35 -30.56
CA PRO A 96 -18.57 -23.16 -31.63
C PRO A 96 -17.06 -22.98 -31.82
N VAL A 97 -16.53 -21.80 -31.50
CA VAL A 97 -15.13 -21.44 -31.74
C VAL A 97 -14.20 -22.00 -30.66
N VAL A 98 -14.65 -21.99 -29.39
CA VAL A 98 -13.80 -22.39 -28.25
C VAL A 98 -14.36 -23.58 -27.48
N GLY A 99 -15.67 -23.80 -27.47
CA GLY A 99 -16.37 -24.81 -26.67
C GLY A 99 -16.85 -24.29 -25.31
N LYS A 100 -18.03 -24.77 -24.84
CA LYS A 100 -18.60 -24.37 -23.54
C LYS A 100 -17.74 -24.86 -22.34
N LYS A 101 -17.23 -26.09 -22.41
CA LYS A 101 -16.47 -26.72 -21.31
C LYS A 101 -15.13 -26.00 -21.08
N THR A 102 -14.43 -25.70 -22.16
CA THR A 102 -13.19 -24.94 -22.23
C THR A 102 -13.36 -23.50 -21.76
N LEU A 103 -14.43 -22.79 -22.17
CA LEU A 103 -14.72 -21.45 -21.63
C LEU A 103 -14.97 -21.46 -20.12
N LYS A 104 -15.69 -22.47 -19.62
CA LYS A 104 -15.92 -22.64 -18.17
C LYS A 104 -14.60 -22.91 -17.42
N ALA A 105 -13.73 -23.75 -17.98
CA ALA A 105 -12.40 -24.01 -17.43
C ALA A 105 -11.52 -22.76 -17.45
N LEU A 106 -11.58 -21.97 -18.52
CA LEU A 106 -10.83 -20.72 -18.66
C LEU A 106 -11.29 -19.67 -17.63
N ALA A 107 -12.61 -19.56 -17.39
CA ALA A 107 -13.15 -18.67 -16.36
C ALA A 107 -12.70 -19.10 -14.95
N ALA A 108 -12.75 -20.40 -14.64
CA ALA A 108 -12.26 -20.92 -13.36
C ALA A 108 -10.75 -20.67 -13.19
N GLU A 109 -9.96 -20.86 -14.25
CA GLU A 109 -8.54 -20.59 -14.25
C GLU A 109 -8.23 -19.09 -14.07
N ALA A 110 -9.02 -18.20 -14.68
CA ALA A 110 -8.87 -16.75 -14.50
C ALA A 110 -9.09 -16.32 -13.05
N VAL A 111 -10.13 -16.85 -12.40
CA VAL A 111 -10.40 -16.62 -10.97
C VAL A 111 -9.25 -17.16 -10.10
N ALA A 112 -8.77 -18.37 -10.40
CA ALA A 112 -7.65 -18.97 -9.68
C ALA A 112 -6.34 -18.17 -9.86
N ASN A 113 -6.11 -17.61 -11.06
CA ASN A 113 -4.96 -16.76 -11.33
C ASN A 113 -5.01 -15.43 -10.59
N ASP A 114 -6.19 -14.80 -10.46
CA ASP A 114 -6.34 -13.57 -9.66
C ASP A 114 -6.06 -13.83 -8.17
N ALA A 115 -6.59 -14.93 -7.62
CA ALA A 115 -6.29 -15.35 -6.25
C ALA A 115 -4.80 -15.63 -6.06
N ARG A 116 -4.16 -16.33 -7.01
CA ARG A 116 -2.71 -16.60 -7.00
C ARG A 116 -1.89 -15.31 -7.11
N TYR A 117 -2.34 -14.34 -7.91
CA TYR A 117 -1.72 -13.02 -8.07
C TYR A 117 -1.73 -12.23 -6.76
N LYS A 118 -2.91 -12.10 -6.14
CA LYS A 118 -3.06 -11.45 -4.83
C LYS A 118 -2.22 -12.13 -3.74
N ALA A 119 -2.22 -13.46 -3.69
CA ALA A 119 -1.39 -14.21 -2.75
C ALA A 119 0.10 -13.96 -2.96
N ARG A 120 0.56 -13.88 -4.22
CA ARG A 120 1.96 -13.61 -4.55
C ARG A 120 2.37 -12.19 -4.16
N ILE A 121 1.51 -11.19 -4.38
CA ILE A 121 1.72 -9.81 -3.89
C ILE A 121 1.90 -9.82 -2.37
N ARG A 122 1.02 -10.52 -1.65
CA ARG A 122 1.12 -10.65 -0.18
C ARG A 122 2.45 -11.25 0.26
N THR A 123 2.93 -12.30 -0.42
CA THR A 123 4.25 -12.90 -0.12
C THR A 123 5.39 -11.90 -0.35
N VAL A 124 5.37 -11.17 -1.46
CA VAL A 124 6.39 -10.15 -1.76
C VAL A 124 6.33 -9.00 -0.75
N LEU A 125 5.13 -8.52 -0.40
CA LEU A 125 4.91 -7.51 0.64
C LEU A 125 5.47 -7.96 1.99
N ARG A 126 5.14 -9.18 2.42
CA ARG A 126 5.64 -9.76 3.67
C ARG A 126 7.16 -9.81 3.69
N SER A 127 7.78 -10.34 2.62
CA SER A 127 9.24 -10.40 2.52
C SER A 127 9.90 -9.01 2.49
N SER A 128 9.25 -8.02 1.88
CA SER A 128 9.73 -6.64 1.87
C SER A 128 9.67 -6.06 3.28
N TYR A 129 8.51 -6.20 3.95
CA TYR A 129 8.29 -5.75 5.32
C TYR A 129 9.35 -6.28 6.28
N SER A 130 9.54 -7.61 6.32
CA SER A 130 10.49 -8.28 7.23
C SER A 130 11.95 -7.88 7.02
N ASN A 131 12.34 -7.51 5.79
CA ASN A 131 13.74 -7.25 5.46
C ASN A 131 14.16 -5.80 5.71
N HIS A 132 13.69 -4.87 4.87
CA HIS A 132 14.24 -3.50 4.84
C HIS A 132 13.26 -2.48 5.41
N TRP A 133 11.97 -2.70 5.22
CA TRP A 133 10.94 -1.70 5.48
C TRP A 133 10.70 -1.47 6.96
N ARG A 134 10.73 -2.52 7.77
CA ARG A 134 10.62 -2.38 9.22
C ARG A 134 11.72 -1.51 9.83
N ARG A 135 12.95 -1.68 9.35
CA ARG A 135 14.11 -0.85 9.75
C ARG A 135 13.93 0.62 9.37
N MET A 136 13.30 0.91 8.23
CA MET A 136 13.00 2.30 7.83
C MET A 136 11.80 2.89 8.59
N LEU A 137 10.80 2.07 8.90
CA LEU A 137 9.58 2.48 9.58
C LEU A 137 9.81 2.78 11.07
N SER A 138 10.69 2.04 11.74
CA SER A 138 11.02 2.21 13.16
C SER A 138 11.34 3.67 13.55
N PRO A 139 12.33 4.35 12.94
CA PRO A 139 12.66 5.74 13.29
C PRO A 139 11.57 6.74 12.91
N LEU A 140 10.73 6.43 11.91
CA LEU A 140 9.66 7.32 11.46
C LEU A 140 8.46 7.27 12.42
N LEU A 141 8.08 6.06 12.84
CA LEU A 141 6.97 5.82 13.77
C LEU A 141 7.35 6.16 15.22
N SER A 142 8.64 6.11 15.59
CA SER A 142 9.08 6.51 16.93
C SER A 142 8.98 8.02 17.17
N VAL A 143 9.15 8.84 16.13
CA VAL A 143 9.10 10.31 16.24
C VAL A 143 7.69 10.86 16.02
N LEU A 144 6.85 10.18 15.23
CA LEU A 144 5.50 10.62 14.92
C LEU A 144 4.48 10.17 15.97
N GLU A 145 3.85 11.15 16.62
CA GLU A 145 2.66 10.92 17.44
C GLU A 145 1.42 11.08 16.54
N LEU A 146 0.82 9.95 16.15
CA LEU A 146 -0.41 9.95 15.35
C LEU A 146 -1.60 10.05 16.29
N LYS A 147 -2.50 10.98 16.01
CA LYS A 147 -3.76 11.16 16.77
C LYS A 147 -4.91 11.21 15.77
N CYS A 148 -5.95 10.44 16.04
CA CYS A 148 -7.16 10.44 15.24
C CYS A 148 -8.36 10.60 16.17
N ASN A 149 -9.15 11.66 15.94
CA ASN A 149 -10.39 11.90 16.66
C ASN A 149 -11.59 11.18 16.02
N ASN A 150 -11.41 10.61 14.83
CA ASN A 150 -12.44 9.85 14.15
C ASN A 150 -12.46 8.42 14.71
N THR A 151 -13.56 8.08 15.39
CA THR A 151 -13.76 6.78 16.03
C THR A 151 -13.76 5.62 15.04
N ALA A 152 -14.11 5.85 13.77
CA ALA A 152 -14.06 4.82 12.72
C ALA A 152 -12.64 4.31 12.45
N TYR A 153 -11.61 5.15 12.66
CA TYR A 153 -10.21 4.77 12.45
C TYR A 153 -9.51 4.34 13.74
N ARG A 154 -10.25 4.16 14.84
CA ARG A 154 -9.68 3.69 16.11
C ARG A 154 -8.94 2.35 15.99
N PRO A 155 -9.44 1.33 15.25
CA PRO A 155 -8.71 0.08 15.07
C PRO A 155 -7.34 0.27 14.41
N VAL A 156 -7.21 1.22 13.48
CA VAL A 156 -5.94 1.53 12.82
C VAL A 156 -4.96 2.18 13.79
N MET A 157 -5.45 3.05 14.68
CA MET A 157 -4.61 3.65 15.73
C MET A 157 -4.07 2.58 16.67
N ASP A 158 -4.94 1.67 17.14
CA ASP A 158 -4.57 0.58 18.02
C ASP A 158 -3.57 -0.38 17.32
N ALA A 159 -3.71 -0.61 16.01
CA ALA A 159 -2.77 -1.39 15.21
C ALA A 159 -1.38 -0.74 15.14
N ILE A 160 -1.32 0.59 14.96
CA ILE A 160 -0.06 1.32 14.90
C ILE A 160 0.63 1.29 16.27
N ASP A 161 -0.11 1.43 17.36
CA ASP A 161 0.45 1.37 18.72
C ASP A 161 0.98 -0.03 19.04
N LEU A 162 0.27 -1.08 18.63
CA LEU A 162 0.77 -2.46 18.71
C LEU A 162 2.05 -2.62 17.88
N LEU A 163 2.06 -2.14 16.62
CA LEU A 163 3.25 -2.21 15.78
C LEU A 163 4.45 -1.54 16.44
N LYS A 164 4.28 -0.33 16.98
CA LYS A 164 5.35 0.41 17.67
C LYS A 164 6.01 -0.39 18.79
N ARG A 165 5.21 -1.11 19.60
CA ARG A 165 5.71 -1.97 20.69
C ARG A 165 6.58 -3.13 20.18
N TYR A 166 6.30 -3.59 18.97
CA TYR A 166 6.99 -4.73 18.37
C TYR A 166 8.05 -4.32 17.34
N LEU A 167 8.20 -3.06 16.93
CA LEU A 167 9.06 -2.65 15.78
C LEU A 167 10.52 -3.11 15.89
N ASP A 168 11.09 -3.10 17.09
CA ASP A 168 12.51 -3.41 17.30
C ASP A 168 12.77 -4.88 17.70
N GLN A 169 11.72 -5.68 17.92
CA GLN A 169 11.87 -7.09 18.25
C GLN A 169 12.31 -7.89 17.02
N PRO A 170 13.37 -8.72 17.04
CA PRO A 170 13.75 -9.49 15.86
C PRO A 170 12.63 -10.44 15.44
N ILE A 171 12.18 -10.36 14.17
CA ILE A 171 11.33 -11.41 13.58
C ILE A 171 12.25 -12.60 13.32
N LYS A 172 12.46 -13.45 14.34
CA LYS A 172 12.93 -14.81 14.10
C LYS A 172 11.81 -15.62 13.44
N ASP A 173 12.14 -16.74 12.82
CA ASP A 173 11.20 -17.57 12.04
C ASP A 173 9.87 -17.75 12.79
N GLY A 174 8.82 -17.10 12.27
CA GLY A 174 7.49 -17.11 12.88
C GLY A 174 7.20 -15.97 13.86
N GLY A 175 7.81 -14.78 13.72
CA GLY A 175 7.49 -13.61 14.55
C GLY A 175 5.98 -13.33 14.65
N CYS A 176 5.40 -13.80 15.73
CA CYS A 176 4.01 -13.62 16.12
C CYS A 176 3.94 -12.53 17.19
N PHE A 177 2.80 -11.87 17.25
CA PHE A 177 2.46 -11.13 18.47
C PHE A 177 2.31 -12.12 19.62
N ASP A 178 2.49 -11.65 20.84
CA ASP A 178 2.22 -12.48 22.02
C ASP A 178 0.76 -12.94 21.98
N GLU A 179 0.47 -14.16 22.44
CA GLU A 179 -0.89 -14.70 22.44
C GLU A 179 -1.85 -13.86 23.30
N ALA A 180 -1.31 -13.13 24.29
CA ALA A 180 -2.08 -12.20 25.10
C ALA A 180 -2.43 -10.89 24.38
N GLU A 181 -1.79 -10.58 23.23
CA GLU A 181 -2.06 -9.35 22.49
C GLU A 181 -3.37 -9.44 21.71
N ARG A 182 -4.21 -8.41 21.87
CA ARG A 182 -5.37 -8.23 21.02
C ARG A 182 -4.92 -7.58 19.71
N VAL A 183 -4.81 -8.38 18.64
CA VAL A 183 -4.44 -7.89 17.31
C VAL A 183 -5.68 -7.31 16.60
N PRO A 184 -5.73 -5.99 16.33
CA PRO A 184 -6.87 -5.37 15.65
C PRO A 184 -6.80 -5.68 14.15
N LEU A 185 -7.51 -6.74 13.73
CA LEU A 185 -7.63 -7.11 12.31
C LEU A 185 -8.83 -6.43 11.65
N ASP A 186 -9.96 -6.36 12.38
CA ASP A 186 -11.21 -5.79 11.88
C ASP A 186 -11.06 -4.29 11.57
N GLY A 187 -11.42 -3.90 10.34
CA GLY A 187 -11.28 -2.50 9.88
C GLY A 187 -9.84 -2.07 9.59
N VAL A 188 -8.86 -2.96 9.74
CA VAL A 188 -7.43 -2.70 9.46
C VAL A 188 -6.94 -3.53 8.27
N VAL A 189 -7.29 -4.82 8.24
CA VAL A 189 -6.96 -5.73 7.16
C VAL A 189 -8.21 -5.95 6.30
N PRO A 190 -8.13 -5.79 4.96
CA PRO A 190 -9.27 -6.06 4.08
C PRO A 190 -9.73 -7.52 4.22
N GLU A 191 -11.06 -7.73 4.22
CA GLU A 191 -11.66 -9.07 4.19
C GLU A 191 -11.19 -9.86 2.96
N GLN A 192 -11.10 -11.18 3.11
CA GLN A 192 -10.49 -12.10 2.15
C GLN A 192 -11.40 -12.43 0.97
#